data_AF-A0A844IHV3-F1
#
_entry.id   AF-A0A844IHV3-F1
#
_cell.length_a   1.000
_cell.length_b   1.000
_cell.length_c   1.000
_cell.angle_alpha   90.00
_cell.angle_beta   90.00
_cell.angle_gamma   90.00
#
_symmetry.space_group_name_H-M   'P 1'
#
loop_
_entity.id
_entity.type
_entity.pdbx_description
1 polymer ?
#
loop_
_entity_poly.entity_id
_entity_poly.type
_entity_poly.pdbx_seq_one_letter_code
_entity_poly.pdbx_strand_id
1 'polypeptide(L)'
;MARVGPCRSIQEQQFRQIDDGNGYYRFELKATPPSGVKQCFDIDGTKIGIIANANMARVGPCRPIQEQQFRQINDGNGYYRFELKATPPSGVKQCFDIDGTKIGIIPNANMARVGPCRSIQEQQFKMNPQ
;
A
#
# COMPACT_ATOMS: atom_id res chain seq x y z
N MET A 1 -5.99 2.48 10.91
CA MET A 1 -4.67 1.88 10.63
C MET A 1 -4.90 0.59 9.87
N ALA A 2 -4.14 0.33 8.80
CA ALA A 2 -4.29 -0.89 7.99
C ALA A 2 -3.61 -2.10 8.66
N ARG A 3 -4.30 -3.23 8.70
CA ARG A 3 -3.85 -4.49 9.32
C ARG A 3 -3.66 -5.55 8.25
N VAL A 4 -2.63 -6.38 8.39
CA VAL A 4 -2.43 -7.54 7.52
C VAL A 4 -2.84 -8.80 8.29
N GLY A 5 -3.65 -9.63 7.65
CA GLY A 5 -4.16 -10.88 8.22
C GLY A 5 -4.26 -11.95 7.12
N PRO A 6 -4.68 -13.18 7.47
CA PRO A 6 -4.88 -14.23 6.48
C PRO A 6 -5.85 -13.76 5.39
N CYS A 7 -5.57 -14.15 4.14
CA CYS A 7 -6.45 -13.88 3.01
C CYS A 7 -7.80 -14.57 3.24
N ARG A 8 -8.86 -13.79 3.14
CA ARG A 8 -10.26 -14.19 3.19
C ARG A 8 -10.95 -13.59 1.98
N SER A 9 -11.92 -14.30 1.42
CA SER A 9 -12.71 -13.81 0.28
C SER A 9 -13.77 -12.77 0.69
N ILE A 10 -13.36 -11.74 1.45
CA ILE A 10 -14.21 -10.65 1.95
C ILE A 10 -13.87 -9.33 1.24
N GLN A 11 -14.84 -8.41 1.14
CA GLN A 11 -14.71 -7.20 0.34
C GLN A 11 -13.65 -6.22 0.90
N GLU A 12 -13.39 -6.27 2.20
CA GLU A 12 -12.43 -5.43 2.92
C GLU A 12 -10.96 -5.82 2.65
N GLN A 13 -10.73 -6.95 1.97
CA GLN A 13 -9.39 -7.38 1.55
C GLN A 13 -9.23 -7.36 0.03
N GLN A 14 -10.23 -6.85 -0.69
CA GLN A 14 -10.28 -6.82 -2.15
C GLN A 14 -10.09 -5.40 -2.63
N PHE A 15 -9.15 -5.21 -3.55
CA PHE A 15 -8.84 -3.91 -4.12
C PHE A 15 -9.00 -3.95 -5.63
N ARG A 16 -9.56 -2.88 -6.18
CA ARG A 16 -9.55 -2.58 -7.60
C ARG A 16 -8.42 -1.60 -7.88
N GLN A 17 -7.63 -1.91 -8.90
CA GLN A 17 -6.63 -0.98 -9.42
C GLN A 17 -7.31 0.07 -10.31
N ILE A 18 -7.00 1.33 -10.08
CA ILE A 18 -7.45 2.48 -10.88
C ILE A 18 -6.21 3.06 -11.55
N ASP A 19 -6.18 3.08 -12.88
CA ASP A 19 -5.13 3.75 -13.64
C ASP A 19 -5.31 5.28 -13.55
N ASP A 20 -4.26 5.96 -13.08
CA ASP A 20 -4.18 7.42 -13.01
C ASP A 20 -3.32 8.01 -14.14
N GLY A 21 -2.87 7.18 -15.07
CA GLY A 21 -1.96 7.54 -16.14
C GLY A 21 -0.49 7.56 -15.72
N ASN A 22 0.38 7.65 -16.72
CA ASN A 22 1.85 7.70 -16.54
C ASN A 22 2.43 6.52 -15.73
N GLY A 23 1.77 5.36 -15.76
CA GLY A 23 2.19 4.16 -15.04
C GLY A 23 1.96 4.19 -13.53
N TYR A 24 1.11 5.09 -13.04
CA TYR A 24 0.71 5.16 -11.65
C TYR A 24 -0.72 4.67 -11.45
N TYR A 25 -0.95 4.03 -10.30
CA TYR A 25 -2.22 3.44 -9.96
C TYR A 25 -2.64 3.79 -8.54
N ARG A 26 -3.95 3.90 -8.34
CA ARG A 26 -4.59 3.90 -7.01
C ARG A 26 -5.23 2.54 -6.75
N PHE A 27 -5.27 2.14 -5.48
CA PHE A 27 -5.94 0.91 -5.05
C PHE A 27 -7.22 1.28 -4.30
N GLU A 28 -8.36 1.15 -4.98
CA GLU A 28 -9.69 1.36 -4.40
C GLU A 28 -10.16 0.10 -3.68
N LEU A 29 -10.60 0.24 -2.44
CA LEU A 29 -11.23 -0.83 -1.68
C LEU A 29 -12.59 -1.20 -2.29
N LYS A 30 -12.83 -2.49 -2.50
CA LYS A 30 -14.12 -2.98 -3.01
C LYS A 30 -15.27 -2.70 -2.04
N ALA A 31 -15.00 -2.84 -0.74
CA ALA A 31 -15.96 -2.49 0.30
C ALA A 31 -16.34 -0.99 0.19
N THR A 32 -17.64 -0.72 0.11
CA THR A 32 -18.16 0.64 0.05
C THR A 32 -18.73 1.02 1.42
N PRO A 33 -18.25 2.08 2.08
CA PRO A 33 -18.79 2.51 3.36
C PRO A 33 -20.22 3.06 3.21
N PRO A 34 -21.00 3.15 4.31
CA PRO A 34 -22.37 3.69 4.27
C PRO A 34 -22.47 5.12 3.69
N SER A 35 -21.40 5.90 3.77
CA SER A 35 -21.32 7.24 3.16
C SER A 35 -21.31 7.23 1.64
N GLY A 36 -21.14 6.07 0.99
CA GLY A 36 -21.01 5.93 -0.47
C GLY A 36 -19.68 6.41 -1.06
N VAL A 37 -18.84 7.08 -0.26
CA VAL A 37 -17.55 7.62 -0.70
C VAL A 37 -16.56 6.49 -0.94
N LYS A 38 -16.04 6.39 -2.16
CA LYS A 38 -15.00 5.42 -2.51
C LYS A 38 -13.74 5.63 -1.68
N GLN A 39 -13.20 4.52 -1.21
CA GLN A 39 -12.09 4.48 -0.28
C GLN A 39 -10.87 3.91 -0.98
N CYS A 40 -9.74 4.59 -0.91
CA CYS A 40 -8.48 4.17 -1.49
C CYS A 40 -7.44 3.95 -0.39
N PHE A 41 -6.47 3.10 -0.72
CA PHE A 41 -5.25 3.00 0.06
C PHE A 41 -4.51 4.34 0.07
N ASP A 42 -4.14 4.80 1.26
CA ASP A 42 -3.62 6.14 1.49
C ASP A 42 -2.42 6.10 2.44
N ILE A 43 -1.38 6.87 2.11
CA ILE A 43 -0.20 7.02 2.94
C ILE A 43 -0.26 8.37 3.66
N ASP A 44 0.01 8.35 4.96
CA ASP A 44 0.16 9.59 5.72
C ASP A 44 1.43 10.34 5.28
N GLY A 45 1.28 11.25 4.31
CA GLY A 45 2.36 12.03 3.70
C GLY A 45 3.25 12.77 4.71
N THR A 46 2.67 13.18 5.84
CA THR A 46 3.37 13.91 6.91
C THR A 46 4.47 13.11 7.60
N LYS A 47 4.49 11.78 7.40
CA LYS A 47 5.45 10.88 8.06
C LYS A 47 6.51 10.35 7.10
N ILE A 48 6.40 10.62 5.79
CA ILE A 48 7.30 10.08 4.77
C ILE A 48 8.71 10.64 4.99
N GLY A 49 9.66 9.75 5.28
CA GLY A 49 11.06 10.12 5.51
C GLY A 49 11.34 10.82 6.83
N ILE A 50 10.33 11.05 7.68
CA ILE A 50 10.48 11.68 9.01
C ILE A 50 10.61 10.61 10.09
N ILE A 51 9.79 9.55 10.02
CA ILE A 51 9.76 8.48 11.01
C ILE A 51 10.03 7.15 10.31
N ALA A 52 11.19 6.55 10.59
CA ALA A 52 11.51 5.21 10.09
C ALA A 52 10.49 4.18 10.61
N ASN A 53 10.00 3.31 9.73
CA ASN A 53 9.08 2.22 10.06
C ASN A 53 7.74 2.67 10.67
N ALA A 54 7.31 3.91 10.44
CA ALA A 54 5.99 4.35 10.89
C ALA A 54 4.87 3.60 10.15
N ASN A 55 3.83 3.23 10.90
CA ASN A 55 2.57 2.79 10.31
C ASN A 55 1.91 4.00 9.64
N MET A 56 2.07 4.09 8.32
CA MET A 56 1.60 5.22 7.52
C MET A 56 0.45 4.83 6.60
N ALA A 57 0.22 3.53 6.43
CA ALA A 57 -0.86 3.01 5.63
C ALA A 57 -2.21 3.13 6.34
N ARG A 58 -3.15 3.80 5.66
CA ARG A 58 -4.54 3.93 6.05
C ARG A 58 -5.42 3.76 4.82
N VAL A 59 -6.72 3.80 5.06
CA VAL A 59 -7.72 3.88 4.01
C VAL A 59 -8.42 5.23 4.19
N GLY A 60 -8.58 5.97 3.10
CA GLY A 60 -9.25 7.27 3.10
C GLY A 60 -9.97 7.52 1.78
N PRO A 61 -10.67 8.66 1.64
CA PRO A 61 -11.36 9.00 0.40
C PRO A 61 -10.40 8.95 -0.80
N CYS A 62 -10.84 8.30 -1.88
CA CYS A 62 -10.08 8.25 -3.13
C CYS A 62 -9.88 9.66 -3.70
N ARG A 63 -8.62 10.08 -3.86
CA ARG A 63 -8.23 11.37 -4.44
C ARG A 63 -7.01 11.18 -5.34
N PRO A 64 -6.85 11.98 -6.41
CA PRO A 64 -5.68 11.90 -7.29
C PRO A 64 -4.47 12.62 -6.67
N ILE A 65 -4.09 12.22 -5.45
CA ILE A 65 -2.95 12.78 -4.71
C ILE A 65 -1.78 11.79 -4.73
N GLN A 66 -0.56 12.30 -4.57
CA GLN A 66 0.65 11.50 -4.72
C GLN A 66 0.78 10.41 -3.65
N GLU A 67 0.18 10.62 -2.49
CA GLU A 67 0.15 9.72 -1.34
C GLU A 67 -0.73 8.47 -1.55
N GLN A 68 -1.57 8.47 -2.59
CA GLN A 68 -2.40 7.33 -2.98
C GLN A 68 -1.92 6.67 -4.28
N GLN A 69 -0.92 7.26 -4.93
CA GLN A 69 -0.46 6.84 -6.26
C GLN A 69 0.79 5.99 -6.17
N PHE A 70 0.74 4.80 -6.76
CA PHE A 70 1.82 3.83 -6.75
C PHE A 70 2.21 3.42 -8.16
N ARG A 71 3.51 3.43 -8.43
CA ARG A 71 4.08 2.79 -9.61
C ARG A 71 4.28 1.31 -9.32
N GLN A 72 3.79 0.47 -10.21
CA GLN A 72 4.00 -0.97 -10.15
C GLN A 72 5.34 -1.31 -10.83
N ILE A 73 6.23 -1.94 -10.07
CA ILE A 73 7.54 -2.41 -10.54
C ILE A 73 7.48 -3.93 -10.60
N ASN A 74 7.72 -4.51 -11.76
CA ASN A 74 7.77 -5.97 -11.94
C ASN A 74 9.12 -6.49 -11.44
N ASP A 75 9.11 -7.32 -10.40
CA ASP A 75 10.30 -7.95 -9.82
C ASP A 75 10.57 -9.35 -10.41
N GLY A 76 9.77 -9.78 -11.38
CA GLY A 76 9.82 -11.12 -11.95
C GLY A 76 8.96 -12.12 -11.17
N ASN A 77 8.80 -13.33 -11.73
CA ASN A 77 8.08 -14.45 -11.12
C ASN A 77 6.64 -14.13 -10.67
N GLY A 78 6.00 -13.12 -11.27
CA GLY A 78 4.65 -12.67 -10.92
C GLY A 78 4.55 -11.84 -9.63
N TYR A 79 5.68 -11.37 -9.10
CA TYR A 79 5.73 -10.47 -7.95
C TYR A 79 5.99 -9.02 -8.38
N TYR A 80 5.43 -8.10 -7.60
CA TYR A 80 5.52 -6.67 -7.85
C TYR A 80 5.91 -5.90 -6.59
N ARG A 81 6.68 -4.84 -6.77
CA ARG A 81 6.85 -3.77 -5.79
C ARG A 81 5.96 -2.59 -6.16
N PHE A 82 5.48 -1.88 -5.14
CA PHE A 82 4.66 -0.69 -5.31
C PHE A 82 5.42 0.54 -4.79
N GLU A 83 6.01 1.31 -5.70
CA GLU A 83 6.71 2.56 -5.39
C GLU A 83 5.71 3.70 -5.24
N LEU A 84 5.69 4.37 -4.09
CA LEU A 84 4.88 5.55 -3.83
C LEU A 84 5.37 6.73 -4.69
N LYS A 85 4.42 7.45 -5.30
CA LYS A 85 4.73 8.65 -6.09
C LYS A 85 5.25 9.78 -5.21
N ALA A 86 4.64 9.99 -4.04
CA ALA A 86 5.10 10.95 -3.05
C ALA A 86 6.55 10.62 -2.65
N THR A 87 7.44 11.59 -2.85
CA THR A 87 8.88 11.43 -2.58
C THR A 87 9.25 12.27 -1.37
N PRO A 88 9.93 11.72 -0.35
CA PRO A 88 10.40 12.49 0.79
C PRO A 88 11.46 13.52 0.39
N PRO A 89 11.75 14.52 1.23
CA PRO A 89 12.81 15.49 0.99
C PRO A 89 14.19 14.87 0.72
N SER A 90 14.46 13.66 1.25
CA SER A 90 15.70 12.92 1.00
C SER A 90 15.85 12.42 -0.44
N GLY A 91 14.80 12.48 -1.27
CA GLY A 91 14.79 11.97 -2.64
C GLY A 91 14.74 10.44 -2.76
N VAL A 92 14.87 9.71 -1.65
CA VAL A 92 14.86 8.25 -1.64
C VAL A 92 13.46 7.73 -1.95
N LYS A 93 13.35 6.90 -2.99
CA LYS A 93 12.09 6.25 -3.37
C LYS A 93 11.56 5.36 -2.25
N GLN A 94 10.26 5.45 -2.01
CA GLN A 94 9.57 4.72 -0.96
C GLN A 94 8.68 3.66 -1.59
N CYS A 95 8.76 2.44 -1.10
CA CYS A 95 7.94 1.32 -1.54
C CYS A 95 7.02 0.88 -0.40
N PHE A 96 5.86 0.35 -0.79
CA PHE A 96 4.99 -0.35 0.13
C PHE A 96 5.74 -1.55 0.73
N ASP A 97 5.61 -1.71 2.03
CA ASP A 97 6.38 -2.67 2.82
C ASP A 97 5.50 -3.24 3.94
N ILE A 98 5.73 -4.52 4.26
CA ILE A 98 5.11 -5.20 5.39
C ILE A 98 6.16 -5.40 6.48
N ASP A 99 5.81 -5.12 7.73
CA ASP A 99 6.65 -5.49 8.86
C ASP A 99 6.68 -7.02 9.05
N GLY A 100 7.65 -7.67 8.37
CA GLY A 100 7.83 -9.12 8.36
C GLY A 100 7.98 -9.75 9.74
N THR A 101 8.52 -9.00 10.71
CA THR A 101 8.71 -9.46 12.10
C THR A 101 7.40 -9.70 12.85
N LYS A 102 6.28 -9.22 12.32
CA LYS A 102 4.95 -9.35 12.92
C LYS A 102 4.08 -10.40 12.23
N ILE A 103 4.52 -10.96 11.09
CA ILE A 103 3.79 -11.99 10.36
C ILE A 103 3.69 -13.26 11.21
N GLY A 104 2.48 -13.73 11.49
CA GLY A 104 2.23 -14.99 12.21
C GLY A 104 2.44 -14.94 13.73
N ILE A 105 2.98 -13.84 14.27
CA ILE A 105 3.24 -13.69 15.71
C ILE A 105 2.14 -12.88 16.39
N ILE A 106 1.67 -11.81 15.75
CA ILE A 106 0.68 -10.90 16.33
C ILE A 106 -0.54 -10.82 15.39
N PRO A 107 -1.65 -11.49 15.70
CA PRO A 107 -2.87 -11.33 14.93
C PRO A 107 -3.28 -9.86 14.93
N ASN A 108 -3.68 -9.34 13.75
CA ASN A 108 -4.19 -7.97 13.59
C ASN A 108 -3.17 -6.85 13.86
N ALA A 109 -1.87 -7.14 13.80
CA ALA A 109 -0.87 -6.10 13.90
C ALA A 109 -0.97 -5.10 12.73
N ASN A 110 -0.68 -3.84 13.03
CA ASN A 110 -0.38 -2.85 11.99
C ASN A 110 0.98 -3.22 11.41
N MET A 111 0.94 -3.71 10.17
CA MET A 111 2.11 -4.25 9.48
C MET A 111 2.38 -3.49 8.19
N ALA A 112 1.41 -2.73 7.69
CA ALA A 112 1.52 -1.97 6.45
C ALA A 112 2.26 -0.64 6.70
N ARG A 113 3.40 -0.46 6.03
CA ARG A 113 4.23 0.74 6.10
C ARG A 113 4.73 1.13 4.71
N VAL A 114 5.45 2.24 4.65
CA VAL A 114 6.31 2.57 3.51
C VAL A 114 7.74 2.73 4.01
N GLY A 115 8.70 2.27 3.21
CA GLY A 115 10.12 2.39 3.52
C GLY A 115 10.94 2.49 2.24
N PRO A 116 12.26 2.69 2.35
CA PRO A 116 13.12 2.74 1.17
C PRO A 116 12.90 1.54 0.26
N CYS A 117 12.76 1.78 -1.04
CA CYS A 117 12.59 0.71 -2.02
C CYS A 117 13.81 -0.23 -2.02
N ARG A 118 13.57 -1.52 -1.79
CA ARG A 118 14.57 -2.60 -1.76
C ARG A 118 13.99 -3.83 -2.45
N SER A 119 14.84 -4.73 -2.92
CA SER A 119 14.40 -6.02 -3.47
C SER A 119 14.36 -7.06 -2.35
N ILE A 120 13.42 -6.89 -1.42
CA ILE A 120 13.21 -7.77 -0.27
C ILE A 120 11.80 -8.36 -0.28
N GLN A 121 11.62 -9.52 0.36
CA GLN A 121 10.37 -10.27 0.34
C GLN A 121 9.18 -9.46 0.88
N GLU A 122 9.42 -8.61 1.87
CA GLU A 122 8.39 -7.80 2.53
C GLU A 122 7.81 -6.68 1.64
N GLN A 123 8.48 -6.37 0.53
CA GLN A 123 8.02 -5.42 -0.48
C GLN A 123 7.49 -6.12 -1.74
N GLN A 124 7.54 -7.46 -1.80
CA GLN A 124 7.14 -8.23 -2.97
C GLN A 124 5.72 -8.78 -2.82
N PHE A 125 4.83 -8.27 -3.65
CA PHE A 125 3.41 -8.58 -3.59
C PHE A 125 2.97 -9.32 -4.85
N LYS A 126 2.17 -10.37 -4.66
CA LYS A 126 1.49 -11.04 -5.76
C LYS A 126 0.11 -10.44 -5.95
N MET A 127 -0.19 -10.08 -7.17
CA MET A 127 -1.53 -9.65 -7.57
C MET A 127 -2.31 -10.86 -8.05
N ASN A 128 -3.37 -11.22 -7.31
CA ASN A 128 -4.26 -12.29 -7.72
C ASN A 128 -5.51 -11.66 -8.37
N PRO A 129 -5.70 -11.84 -9.69
CA PRO A 129 -6.96 -11.43 -10.31
C PRO A 129 -8.11 -12.21 -9.65
N GLN A 130 -9.22 -11.52 -9.40
CA GLN A 130 -10.46 -12.11 -8.88
C GLN A 130 -11.44 -12.39 -10.01
#